data_AF-A0A2P2FF94-F1
#
_entry.id   AF-A0A2P2FF94-F1
#
_cell.length_a   1.000
_cell.length_b   1.000
_cell.length_c   1.000
_cell.angle_alpha   90.00
_cell.angle_beta   90.00
_cell.angle_gamma   90.00
#
_symmetry.space_group_name_H-M   'P 1'
#
loop_
_entity.id
_entity.type
_entity.pdbx_description
1 polymer ?
#
loop_
_entity_poly.entity_id
_entity_poly.type
_entity_poly.pdbx_seq_one_letter_code
_entity_poly.pdbx_strand_id
1 'polypeptide(L)'
;MRDLSLLPKAHLHVHLESTIRPDTLRDIGEANGIAVPAEQPVFDGFRAFGDYNGLLRSCLRRPEDFERVAREFCEDQVADGVRYAEVTFTAASHGERLGEPDMPLASVLKGLSTGAAESGLHWRVLLDHSRRRPVERARLTLD
;
A
#
# COMPACT_ATOMS: atom_id res chain seq x y z
N MET A 1 3.13 -0.33 -33.05
CA MET A 1 2.48 -1.09 -31.95
C MET A 1 1.62 -0.08 -31.18
N ARG A 2 0.40 -0.44 -30.73
CA ARG A 2 -0.42 0.49 -29.92
C ARG A 2 0.14 0.56 -28.50
N ASP A 3 0.06 1.74 -27.90
CA ASP A 3 0.45 1.94 -26.50
C ASP A 3 -0.57 1.28 -25.56
N LEU A 4 -0.12 0.32 -24.76
CA LEU A 4 -0.95 -0.44 -23.83
C LEU A 4 -1.35 0.38 -22.59
N SER A 5 -0.63 1.45 -22.27
CA SER A 5 -0.98 2.38 -21.18
C SER A 5 -2.29 3.12 -21.48
N LEU A 6 -2.63 3.29 -22.75
CA LEU A 6 -3.86 3.98 -23.16
C LEU A 6 -5.13 3.11 -23.07
N LEU A 7 -5.00 1.79 -22.86
CA LEU A 7 -6.14 0.90 -22.71
C LEU A 7 -6.83 1.15 -21.35
N PRO A 8 -8.15 1.38 -21.29
CA PRO A 8 -8.87 1.42 -20.02
C PRO A 8 -8.81 0.06 -19.31
N LYS A 9 -8.31 0.04 -18.07
CA LYS A 9 -8.10 -1.18 -17.29
C LYS A 9 -8.75 -1.11 -15.90
N ALA A 10 -8.98 -2.28 -15.32
CA ALA A 10 -9.32 -2.45 -13.91
C ALA A 10 -8.20 -3.23 -13.20
N HIS A 11 -7.76 -2.78 -12.03
CA HIS A 11 -6.75 -3.45 -11.20
C HIS A 11 -7.43 -4.04 -9.96
N LEU A 12 -7.69 -5.34 -9.97
CA LEU A 12 -8.56 -6.00 -8.99
C LEU A 12 -7.81 -6.77 -7.89
N HIS A 13 -6.48 -6.83 -7.99
CA HIS A 13 -5.65 -7.54 -7.02
C HIS A 13 -4.33 -6.81 -6.89
N VAL A 14 -4.25 -5.94 -5.89
CA VAL A 14 -3.03 -5.18 -5.61
C VAL A 14 -2.93 -4.90 -4.12
N HIS A 15 -1.78 -5.19 -3.53
CA HIS A 15 -1.48 -4.84 -2.15
C HIS A 15 -0.82 -3.47 -2.13
N LEU A 16 -1.43 -2.50 -1.44
CA LEU A 16 -0.95 -1.12 -1.43
C LEU A 16 0.50 -1.00 -0.97
N GLU A 17 0.91 -1.79 0.02
CA GLU A 17 2.26 -1.76 0.57
C GLU A 17 3.32 -2.19 -0.46
N SER A 18 2.92 -2.96 -1.48
CA SER A 18 3.81 -3.41 -2.56
C SER A 18 3.84 -2.47 -3.76
N THR A 19 3.11 -1.33 -3.72
CA THR A 19 3.14 -0.30 -4.78
C THR A 19 3.94 0.93 -4.39
N ILE A 20 4.61 0.92 -3.24
CA ILE A 20 5.41 2.05 -2.77
C ILE A 20 6.56 2.28 -3.75
N ARG A 21 6.65 3.51 -4.29
CA ARG A 21 7.77 3.90 -5.14
C ARG A 21 9.09 3.77 -4.36
N PRO A 22 10.19 3.28 -4.99
CA PRO A 22 11.46 3.09 -4.28
C PRO A 22 12.00 4.35 -3.62
N ASP A 23 11.86 5.49 -4.29
CA ASP A 23 12.31 6.80 -3.79
C ASP A 23 11.46 7.22 -2.58
N THR A 24 10.14 7.08 -2.67
CA THR A 24 9.21 7.31 -1.55
C THR A 24 9.53 6.42 -0.36
N LEU A 25 9.86 5.14 -0.58
CA LEU A 25 10.24 4.24 0.50
C LEU A 25 11.52 4.73 1.20
N ARG A 26 12.53 5.18 0.44
CA ARG A 26 13.78 5.70 1.02
C ARG A 26 13.53 6.98 1.82
N ASP A 27 12.74 7.91 1.28
CA ASP A 27 12.35 9.14 1.99
C ASP A 27 11.65 8.83 3.33
N ILE A 28 10.66 7.93 3.30
CA ILE A 28 9.92 7.53 4.50
C ILE A 28 10.84 6.79 5.47
N GLY A 29 11.69 5.89 4.97
CA GLY A 29 12.67 5.16 5.76
C GLY A 29 13.61 6.10 6.51
N GLU A 30 14.22 7.05 5.81
CA GLU A 30 15.09 8.07 6.39
C GLU A 30 14.36 8.88 7.47
N ALA A 31 13.17 9.40 7.15
CA ALA A 31 12.37 10.20 8.08
C ALA A 31 11.97 9.43 9.36
N ASN A 32 11.84 8.10 9.27
CA ASN A 32 11.44 7.24 10.37
C ASN A 32 12.60 6.45 11.00
N GLY A 33 13.84 6.71 10.59
CA GLY A 33 15.04 6.04 11.12
C GLY A 33 15.12 4.56 10.79
N ILE A 34 14.56 4.13 9.66
CA ILE A 34 14.62 2.75 9.15
C ILE A 34 15.59 2.71 7.96
N ALA A 35 16.59 1.84 8.05
CA ALA A 35 17.53 1.62 6.95
C ALA A 35 16.84 0.90 5.78
N VAL A 36 16.76 1.59 4.64
CA VAL A 36 16.25 1.03 3.37
C VAL A 36 17.44 0.80 2.42
N PRO A 37 17.58 -0.40 1.81
CA PRO A 37 18.60 -0.64 0.80
C PRO A 37 18.53 0.37 -0.35
N ALA A 38 19.69 0.80 -0.85
CA ALA A 38 19.77 1.72 -1.97
C ALA A 38 19.20 1.11 -3.27
N GLU A 39 19.46 -0.18 -3.47
CA GLU A 39 18.99 -0.95 -4.61
C GLU A 39 17.81 -1.86 -4.20
N GLN A 40 16.87 -2.04 -5.12
CA GLN A 40 15.81 -3.02 -4.92
C GLN A 40 16.41 -4.44 -4.93
N PRO A 41 16.00 -5.31 -4.00
CA PRO A 41 16.51 -6.67 -3.98
C PRO A 41 15.96 -7.48 -5.15
N VAL A 42 16.80 -8.38 -5.67
CA VAL A 42 16.32 -9.51 -6.47
C VAL A 42 15.79 -10.56 -5.51
N PHE A 43 14.53 -10.98 -5.69
CA PHE A 43 13.91 -11.95 -4.80
C PHE A 43 14.31 -13.38 -5.18
N ASP A 44 15.07 -14.03 -4.31
CA ASP A 44 15.27 -15.49 -4.35
C ASP A 44 14.09 -16.20 -3.65
N GLY A 45 12.97 -16.27 -4.37
CA GLY A 45 11.74 -16.90 -3.91
C GLY A 45 10.90 -16.08 -2.94
N PHE A 46 9.80 -16.68 -2.49
CA PHE A 46 8.75 -15.99 -1.74
C PHE A 46 9.19 -15.51 -0.35
N ARG A 47 10.18 -16.19 0.27
CA ARG A 47 10.70 -15.78 1.57
C ARG A 47 11.43 -14.44 1.49
N ALA A 48 12.34 -14.28 0.53
CA ALA A 48 13.06 -13.02 0.32
C ALA A 48 12.10 -11.85 0.05
N PHE A 49 11.06 -12.10 -0.76
CA PHE A 49 9.97 -11.14 -0.97
C PHE A 49 9.24 -10.78 0.33
N GLY A 50 8.87 -11.79 1.13
CA GLY A 50 8.18 -11.59 2.40
C GLY A 50 9.01 -10.79 3.42
N ASP A 51 10.31 -11.04 3.50
CA ASP A 51 11.23 -10.32 4.39
C ASP A 51 11.35 -8.84 3.96
N TYR A 52 11.46 -8.57 2.66
CA TYR A 52 11.45 -7.20 2.13
C TYR A 52 10.11 -6.50 2.32
N ASN A 53 8.99 -7.21 2.15
CA ASN A 53 7.67 -6.68 2.48
C ASN A 53 7.52 -6.36 3.98
N GLY A 54 8.17 -7.12 4.85
CA GLY A 54 8.32 -6.79 6.26
C GLY A 54 9.04 -5.46 6.48
N LEU A 55 10.14 -5.23 5.77
CA LEU A 55 10.89 -3.96 5.80
C LEU A 55 10.02 -2.79 5.31
N LEU A 56 9.41 -2.90 4.13
CA LEU A 56 8.47 -1.92 3.55
C LEU A 56 7.45 -1.47 4.61
N ARG A 57 6.77 -2.45 5.21
CA ARG A 57 5.74 -2.21 6.22
C ARG A 57 6.29 -1.59 7.49
N SER A 58 7.54 -1.85 7.87
CA SER A 58 8.18 -1.25 9.05
C SER A 58 8.51 0.23 8.88
N CYS A 59 8.67 0.68 7.62
CA CYS A 59 8.93 2.08 7.29
C CYS A 59 7.69 2.95 7.51
N LEU A 60 6.48 2.44 7.28
CA LEU A 60 5.22 3.18 7.47
C LEU A 60 4.92 3.35 8.97
N ARG A 61 4.94 4.57 9.49
CA ARG A 61 4.73 4.83 10.93
C ARG A 61 3.74 5.94 11.22
N ARG A 62 3.78 7.02 10.44
CA ARG A 62 3.01 8.23 10.66
C ARG A 62 1.83 8.29 9.68
N PRO A 63 0.74 9.00 10.01
CA PRO A 63 -0.40 9.19 9.12
C PRO A 63 0.00 9.61 7.70
N GLU A 64 0.96 10.53 7.60
CA GLU A 64 1.43 11.12 6.34
C GLU A 64 2.11 10.09 5.43
N ASP A 65 2.73 9.04 6.01
CA ASP A 65 3.39 7.99 5.25
C ASP A 65 2.34 7.17 4.47
N PHE A 66 1.25 6.80 5.14
CA PHE A 66 0.13 6.06 4.55
C PHE A 66 -0.65 6.90 3.53
N GLU A 67 -0.90 8.17 3.85
CA GLU A 67 -1.57 9.12 2.96
C GLU A 67 -0.76 9.31 1.66
N ARG A 68 0.56 9.52 1.77
CA ARG A 68 1.45 9.69 0.61
C ARG A 68 1.41 8.47 -0.31
N VAL A 69 1.58 7.26 0.25
CA VAL A 69 1.57 6.01 -0.52
C VAL A 69 0.25 5.80 -1.24
N ALA A 70 -0.87 6.03 -0.56
CA ALA A 70 -2.20 5.90 -1.15
C ALA A 70 -2.46 6.89 -2.29
N ARG A 71 -1.99 8.14 -2.14
CA ARG A 71 -2.11 9.17 -3.18
C ARG A 71 -1.25 8.85 -4.40
N GLU A 72 0.02 8.47 -4.18
CA GLU A 72 0.94 8.08 -5.26
C GLU A 72 0.46 6.84 -6.01
N PHE A 73 -0.14 5.88 -5.32
CA PHE A 73 -0.82 4.75 -5.96
C PHE A 73 -1.86 5.21 -6.98
N CYS A 74 -2.71 6.19 -6.65
CA CYS A 74 -3.71 6.68 -7.60
C CYS A 74 -3.07 7.28 -8.87
N GLU A 75 -1.98 8.04 -8.71
CA GLU A 75 -1.22 8.62 -9.83
C GLU A 75 -0.69 7.52 -10.76
N ASP A 76 -0.01 6.52 -10.18
CA ASP A 76 0.62 5.43 -10.92
C ASP A 76 -0.42 4.59 -11.65
N GLN A 77 -1.54 4.29 -11.00
CA GLN A 77 -2.64 3.55 -11.60
C GLN A 77 -3.22 4.25 -12.84
N VAL A 78 -3.45 5.56 -12.78
CA VAL A 78 -4.01 6.32 -13.91
C VAL A 78 -3.01 6.46 -15.05
N ALA A 79 -1.73 6.65 -14.73
CA ALA A 79 -0.62 6.67 -15.69
C ALA A 79 -0.53 5.35 -16.48
N ASP A 80 -0.80 4.23 -15.81
CA ASP A 80 -0.87 2.92 -16.44
C ASP A 80 -2.21 2.66 -17.16
N GLY A 81 -3.15 3.60 -17.23
CA GLY A 81 -4.44 3.43 -17.91
C GLY A 81 -5.53 2.75 -17.08
N VAL A 82 -5.27 2.51 -15.80
CA VAL A 82 -6.30 2.00 -14.88
C VAL A 82 -7.33 3.10 -14.62
N ARG A 83 -8.60 2.71 -14.60
CA ARG A 83 -9.74 3.59 -14.30
C ARG A 83 -10.52 3.12 -13.08
N TYR A 84 -10.36 1.86 -12.69
CA TYR A 84 -10.94 1.30 -11.47
C TYR A 84 -9.93 0.40 -10.74
N ALA A 85 -9.79 0.57 -9.43
CA ALA A 85 -8.90 -0.25 -8.61
C ALA A 85 -9.61 -0.79 -7.35
N GLU A 86 -9.39 -2.07 -7.05
CA GLU A 86 -9.70 -2.68 -5.75
C GLU A 86 -8.37 -2.91 -5.03
N VAL A 87 -8.05 -1.98 -4.13
CA VAL A 87 -6.76 -1.97 -3.43
C VAL A 87 -6.87 -2.73 -2.11
N THR A 88 -5.98 -3.69 -1.93
CA THR A 88 -5.88 -4.51 -0.71
C THR A 88 -4.95 -3.85 0.29
N PHE A 89 -5.35 -3.81 1.58
CA PHE A 89 -4.54 -3.24 2.65
C PHE A 89 -4.68 -4.02 3.96
N THR A 90 -3.56 -4.36 4.61
CA THR A 90 -3.56 -5.13 5.87
C THR A 90 -3.67 -4.22 7.11
N ALA A 91 -4.78 -3.47 7.21
CA ALA A 91 -5.01 -2.44 8.23
C ALA A 91 -4.73 -2.91 9.68
N ALA A 92 -5.35 -4.02 10.11
CA ALA A 92 -5.20 -4.53 11.47
C ALA A 92 -3.73 -4.80 11.86
N SER A 93 -2.88 -5.13 10.90
CA SER A 93 -1.46 -5.37 11.19
C SER A 93 -0.63 -4.12 11.32
N HIS A 94 -1.02 -3.03 10.68
CA HIS A 94 -0.42 -1.73 10.92
C HIS A 94 -0.91 -1.18 12.26
N GLY A 95 -2.20 -1.29 12.53
CA GLY A 95 -2.79 -0.81 13.78
C GLY A 95 -2.19 -1.48 15.01
N GLU A 96 -2.09 -2.82 15.02
CA GLU A 96 -1.42 -3.57 16.11
C GLU A 96 0.04 -3.15 16.29
N ARG A 97 0.79 -2.97 15.20
CA ARG A 97 2.21 -2.63 15.25
C ARG A 97 2.45 -1.22 15.80
N LEU A 98 1.54 -0.30 15.52
CA LEU A 98 1.66 1.10 15.89
C LEU A 98 0.95 1.43 17.21
N GLY A 99 0.11 0.53 17.71
CA GLY A 99 -0.75 0.81 18.87
C GLY A 99 -1.93 1.72 18.54
N GLU A 100 -2.26 1.87 17.25
CA GLU A 100 -3.22 2.83 16.71
C GLU A 100 -4.16 2.11 15.73
N PRO A 101 -5.24 1.44 16.20
CA PRO A 101 -6.08 0.56 15.37
C PRO A 101 -6.64 1.22 14.11
N ASP A 102 -7.12 2.46 14.24
CA ASP A 102 -7.89 3.14 13.19
C ASP A 102 -7.02 3.98 12.25
N MET A 103 -5.90 4.52 12.76
CA MET A 103 -5.09 5.52 12.06
C MET A 103 -4.63 5.05 10.66
N PRO A 104 -4.05 3.83 10.50
CA PRO A 104 -3.54 3.42 9.19
C PRO A 104 -4.63 3.37 8.12
N LEU A 105 -5.82 2.84 8.46
CA LEU A 105 -6.93 2.75 7.50
C LEU A 105 -7.48 4.15 7.20
N ALA A 106 -7.69 4.98 8.22
CA ALA A 106 -8.17 6.36 8.03
C ALA A 106 -7.23 7.16 7.11
N SER A 107 -5.92 7.03 7.30
CA SER A 107 -4.89 7.68 6.48
C SER A 107 -4.86 7.15 5.05
N VAL A 108 -4.96 5.83 4.84
CA VAL A 108 -5.06 5.25 3.48
C VAL A 108 -6.31 5.76 2.77
N LEU A 109 -7.47 5.76 3.43
CA LEU A 109 -8.73 6.23 2.85
C LEU A 109 -8.66 7.71 2.46
N LYS A 110 -8.03 8.54 3.31
CA LYS A 110 -7.79 9.95 3.01
C LYS A 110 -6.88 10.12 1.79
N GLY A 111 -5.75 9.41 1.74
CA GLY A 111 -4.82 9.47 0.60
C GLY A 111 -5.45 9.00 -0.71
N LEU A 112 -6.22 7.90 -0.68
CA LEU A 112 -6.97 7.40 -1.84
C LEU A 112 -8.02 8.42 -2.30
N SER A 113 -8.74 9.04 -1.36
CA SER A 113 -9.75 10.07 -1.67
C SER A 113 -9.13 11.28 -2.35
N THR A 114 -8.02 11.79 -1.81
CA THR A 114 -7.27 12.91 -2.40
C THR A 114 -6.73 12.55 -3.78
N GLY A 115 -6.00 11.44 -3.90
CA GLY A 115 -5.42 11.01 -5.17
C GLY A 115 -6.48 10.71 -6.24
N ALA A 116 -7.63 10.17 -5.86
CA ALA A 116 -8.76 9.94 -6.76
C ALA A 116 -9.40 11.24 -7.24
N ALA A 117 -9.54 12.24 -6.37
CA ALA A 117 -10.07 13.56 -6.76
C ALA A 117 -9.14 14.26 -7.75
N GLU A 118 -7.82 14.09 -7.61
CA GLU A 118 -6.80 14.67 -8.49
C GLU A 118 -6.66 13.93 -9.83
N SER A 119 -6.80 12.60 -9.83
CA SER A 119 -6.50 11.75 -10.99
C SER A 119 -7.73 11.22 -11.74
N GLY A 120 -8.91 11.24 -11.11
CA GLY A 120 -10.14 10.63 -11.64
C GLY A 120 -10.23 9.12 -11.47
N LEU A 121 -9.36 8.49 -10.67
CA LEU A 121 -9.41 7.05 -10.39
C LEU A 121 -10.66 6.68 -9.56
N HIS A 122 -11.40 5.67 -9.98
CA HIS A 122 -12.40 5.02 -9.13
C HIS A 122 -11.75 3.93 -8.28
N TRP A 123 -12.08 3.87 -6.99
CA TRP A 123 -11.44 2.90 -6.09
C TRP A 123 -12.40 2.28 -5.07
N ARG A 124 -12.03 1.09 -4.61
CA ARG A 124 -12.56 0.42 -3.41
C ARG A 124 -11.39 -0.17 -2.63
N VAL A 125 -11.57 -0.32 -1.32
CA VAL A 125 -10.59 -0.96 -0.44
C VAL A 125 -11.07 -2.36 -0.06
N LEU A 126 -10.16 -3.32 -0.14
CA LEU A 126 -10.32 -4.66 0.38
C LEU A 126 -9.42 -4.80 1.62
N LEU A 127 -10.00 -5.14 2.76
CA LEU A 127 -9.21 -5.42 3.95
C LEU A 127 -8.89 -6.92 4.00
N ASP A 128 -7.60 -7.25 4.02
CA ASP A 128 -7.17 -8.64 4.09
C ASP A 128 -6.84 -9.08 5.52
N HIS A 129 -6.91 -10.40 5.70
CA HIS A 129 -6.52 -11.04 6.94
C HIS A 129 -5.44 -12.08 6.67
N SER A 130 -4.26 -11.89 7.25
CA SER A 130 -3.18 -12.85 7.12
C SER A 130 -3.53 -14.19 7.76
N ARG A 131 -3.56 -15.25 6.95
CA ARG A 131 -3.76 -16.65 7.40
C ARG A 131 -2.73 -17.15 8.44
N ARG A 132 -1.67 -16.38 8.71
CA ARG A 132 -0.68 -16.67 9.75
C ARG A 132 -1.08 -16.16 11.14
N ARG A 133 -2.24 -15.49 11.24
CA ARG A 133 -2.76 -14.93 12.49
C ARG A 133 -4.01 -15.70 12.92
N PRO A 134 -4.36 -15.66 14.22
CA PRO A 134 -5.59 -16.28 14.72
C PRO A 134 -6.84 -15.66 14.09
N VAL A 135 -7.90 -16.45 13.92
CA VAL A 135 -9.17 -16.00 13.32
C VAL A 135 -9.81 -14.88 14.13
N GLU A 136 -9.61 -14.86 15.45
CA GLU A 136 -10.10 -13.81 16.35
C GLU A 136 -9.60 -12.42 15.93
N ARG A 137 -8.37 -12.36 15.41
CA ARG A 137 -7.77 -11.12 14.91
C ARG A 137 -8.45 -10.60 13.64
N ALA A 138 -9.14 -11.46 12.88
CA ALA A 138 -9.92 -11.03 11.72
C ALA A 138 -11.12 -10.17 12.13
N ARG A 139 -11.64 -10.34 13.35
CA ARG A 139 -12.77 -9.53 13.85
C ARG A 139 -12.43 -8.05 13.92
N LEU A 140 -11.20 -7.71 14.32
CA LEU A 140 -10.69 -6.33 14.32
C LEU A 140 -10.66 -5.67 12.95
N THR A 141 -10.84 -6.44 11.87
CA THR A 141 -10.89 -5.95 10.49
C THR A 141 -12.33 -5.80 9.97
N LEU A 142 -13.31 -6.39 10.68
CA LEU A 142 -14.71 -6.48 10.26
C LEU A 142 -15.64 -5.54 11.07
N ASP A 143 -15.18 -5.07 12.22
CA ASP A 143 -15.87 -4.08 13.07
C ASP A 143 -15.66 -2.66 12.53
#